data_AF-A0A9X4D3L3-F1
#
_entry.id   AF-A0A9X4D3L3-F1
#
_cell.length_a   1.000
_cell.length_b   1.000
_cell.length_c   1.000
_cell.angle_alpha   90.00
_cell.angle_beta   90.00
_cell.angle_gamma   90.00
#
_symmetry.space_group_name_H-M   'P 1'
#
loop_
_entity.id
_entity.type
_entity.pdbx_description
1 polymer ?
#
loop_
_entity_poly.entity_id
_entity_poly.type
_entity_poly.pdbx_seq_one_letter_code
_entity_poly.pdbx_strand_id
1 'polypeptide(L)'
;MKLSDLWPGHKPPARNPANPVVSVTVTKRAGADQPVATGNAPKLAEAHPRLVGPRELPETLEACEALHEQLVSDAIRLELALSQAQEGAVQGRPYDRSWYNRAKAALKHINHDRTRLLYRCGQLRKEAKAHAQQNMDRVILDVIKESLPADQFLGYVRIAEARVAQGVAR
;
A
#
# COMPACT_ATOMS: atom_id res chain seq x y z
N MET A 1 32.46 -34.29 -0.87
CA MET A 1 31.22 -34.80 -0.26
C MET A 1 30.12 -33.79 -0.54
N LYS A 2 29.01 -34.21 -1.17
CA LYS A 2 27.91 -33.32 -1.59
C LYS A 2 26.79 -33.39 -0.55
N LEU A 3 26.30 -32.23 -0.11
CA LEU A 3 25.37 -32.01 1.00
C LEU A 3 23.89 -32.34 0.68
N SER A 4 23.61 -33.07 -0.41
CA SER A 4 22.25 -33.32 -0.90
C SER A 4 21.54 -34.52 -0.25
N ASP A 5 22.23 -35.30 0.58
CA ASP A 5 21.73 -36.60 1.07
C ASP A 5 21.08 -36.52 2.47
N LEU A 6 20.83 -35.32 3.01
CA LEU A 6 20.32 -35.11 4.38
C LEU A 6 18.82 -34.79 4.50
N TRP A 7 18.02 -34.96 3.44
CA TRP A 7 16.56 -34.88 3.57
C TRP A 7 15.89 -36.26 3.47
N PRO A 8 15.23 -36.73 4.54
CA PRO A 8 14.44 -37.94 4.45
C PRO A 8 13.11 -37.61 3.75
N GLY A 9 12.89 -38.17 2.55
CA GLY A 9 11.51 -38.33 2.05
C GLY A 9 11.20 -38.13 0.57
N HIS A 10 12.16 -38.04 -0.35
CA HIS A 10 11.85 -38.08 -1.79
C HIS A 10 12.11 -39.46 -2.41
N LYS A 11 11.03 -40.21 -2.67
CA LYS A 11 11.00 -41.33 -3.65
C LYS A 11 10.19 -40.88 -4.89
N PRO A 12 10.61 -41.20 -6.12
CA PRO A 12 9.82 -41.02 -7.34
C PRO A 12 8.77 -42.14 -7.52
N PRO A 13 7.83 -42.04 -8.48
CA PRO A 13 6.40 -42.22 -8.25
C PRO A 13 5.92 -43.66 -8.40
N ALA A 14 4.91 -44.02 -7.62
CA ALA A 14 4.13 -45.24 -7.84
C ALA A 14 2.62 -44.92 -7.76
N ARG A 15 1.98 -44.97 -8.94
CA ARG A 15 0.63 -45.46 -9.23
C ARG A 15 -0.57 -44.89 -8.43
N ASN A 16 -1.46 -44.19 -9.16
CA ASN A 16 -2.78 -43.70 -8.74
C ASN A 16 -3.62 -44.74 -7.96
N PRO A 17 -4.48 -44.27 -7.04
CA PRO A 17 -5.91 -44.41 -7.27
C PRO A 17 -6.74 -43.14 -6.96
N ALA A 18 -7.79 -42.98 -7.78
CA ALA A 18 -8.98 -42.12 -7.73
C ALA A 18 -9.20 -41.19 -6.51
N ASN A 19 -9.28 -39.88 -6.78
CA ASN A 19 -9.94 -38.92 -5.90
C ASN A 19 -11.46 -39.02 -6.04
N PRO A 20 -12.26 -39.16 -4.96
CA PRO A 20 -13.69 -38.87 -5.04
C PRO A 20 -13.88 -37.35 -5.13
N VAL A 21 -14.39 -36.90 -6.28
CA VAL A 21 -14.88 -35.52 -6.47
C VAL A 21 -16.20 -35.39 -5.70
N VAL A 22 -16.19 -34.64 -4.60
CA VAL A 22 -17.44 -34.22 -3.93
C VAL A 22 -17.90 -32.93 -4.61
N SER A 23 -18.76 -33.06 -5.61
CA SER A 23 -19.45 -31.94 -6.25
C SER A 23 -20.59 -31.46 -5.34
N VAL A 24 -20.37 -30.36 -4.62
CA VAL A 24 -21.45 -29.68 -3.90
C VAL A 24 -22.25 -28.85 -4.91
N THR A 25 -23.45 -29.32 -5.25
CA THR A 25 -24.42 -28.57 -6.05
C THR A 25 -25.22 -27.64 -5.12
N VAL A 26 -24.99 -26.33 -5.20
CA VAL A 26 -25.84 -25.34 -4.52
C VAL A 26 -27.01 -25.01 -5.43
N THR A 27 -28.18 -25.57 -5.16
CA THR A 27 -29.44 -25.15 -5.78
C THR A 27 -29.84 -23.76 -5.28
N LYS A 28 -29.76 -22.77 -6.18
CA LYS A 28 -30.30 -21.42 -6.02
C LYS A 28 -31.84 -21.49 -6.03
N ARG A 29 -32.48 -21.24 -4.88
CA ARG A 29 -33.94 -21.01 -4.84
C ARG A 29 -34.21 -19.58 -5.33
N ALA A 30 -34.97 -19.46 -6.40
CA ALA A 30 -35.44 -18.20 -6.94
C ALA A 30 -36.78 -17.80 -6.30
N GLY A 31 -36.88 -16.52 -5.90
CA GLY A 31 -38.12 -15.74 -5.87
C GLY A 31 -38.92 -15.72 -4.56
N ALA A 32 -38.92 -14.57 -3.87
CA ALA A 32 -40.11 -13.72 -3.67
C ALA A 32 -39.76 -12.44 -2.88
N ASP A 33 -39.91 -11.30 -3.55
CA ASP A 33 -40.40 -9.98 -3.11
C ASP A 33 -39.71 -9.12 -2.03
N GLN A 34 -39.41 -7.89 -2.45
CA GLN A 34 -39.00 -6.68 -1.70
C GLN A 34 -40.25 -5.95 -1.14
N PRO A 35 -40.13 -4.80 -0.41
CA PRO A 35 -39.37 -4.47 0.80
C PRO A 35 -40.28 -3.82 1.88
N VAL A 36 -39.93 -3.88 3.17
CA VAL A 36 -40.49 -2.94 4.16
C VAL A 36 -39.40 -2.47 5.12
N ALA A 37 -39.16 -1.16 5.09
CA ALA A 37 -38.33 -0.42 6.03
C ALA A 37 -39.01 -0.38 7.42
N THR A 38 -38.25 -0.59 8.50
CA THR A 38 -38.27 0.21 9.74
C THR A 38 -37.16 -0.32 10.66
N GLY A 39 -36.31 0.57 11.17
CA GLY A 39 -35.47 0.30 12.33
C GLY A 39 -34.02 0.71 12.14
N ASN A 40 -33.65 1.86 12.70
CA ASN A 40 -32.27 2.26 12.94
C ASN A 40 -31.57 1.21 13.81
N ALA A 41 -30.98 0.20 13.18
CA ALA A 41 -29.99 -0.65 13.82
C ALA A 41 -28.62 0.01 13.60
N PRO A 42 -27.85 0.34 14.66
CA PRO A 42 -26.46 0.72 14.48
C PRO A 42 -25.79 -0.44 13.75
N LYS A 43 -25.13 -0.13 12.63
CA LYS A 43 -24.30 -1.05 11.86
C LYS A 43 -23.39 -1.76 12.87
N LEU A 44 -23.67 -3.03 13.16
CA LEU A 44 -22.83 -3.88 14.01
C LEU A 44 -21.41 -3.71 13.49
N ALA A 45 -20.57 -3.05 14.29
CA ALA A 45 -19.15 -2.88 13.98
C ALA A 45 -18.63 -4.28 13.65
N GLU A 46 -18.11 -4.44 12.43
CA GLU A 46 -17.61 -5.73 11.96
C GLU A 46 -16.68 -6.30 13.03
N ALA A 47 -17.09 -7.41 13.65
CA ALA A 47 -16.46 -7.96 14.86
C ALA A 47 -14.99 -8.36 14.63
N HIS A 48 -14.53 -8.37 13.38
CA HIS A 48 -13.20 -8.79 13.00
C HIS A 48 -12.62 -7.89 11.91
N PRO A 49 -11.33 -7.50 12.02
CA PRO A 49 -10.66 -6.80 10.94
C PRO A 49 -10.69 -7.69 9.69
N ARG A 50 -11.34 -7.22 8.63
CA ARG A 50 -11.25 -7.84 7.30
C ARG A 50 -9.79 -7.84 6.89
N LEU A 51 -9.34 -8.94 6.28
CA LEU A 51 -8.05 -8.98 5.60
C LEU A 51 -8.15 -8.06 4.38
N VAL A 52 -7.72 -6.82 4.54
CA VAL A 52 -7.68 -5.82 3.47
C VAL A 52 -6.42 -6.08 2.63
N GLY A 53 -6.56 -6.07 1.30
CA GLY A 53 -5.42 -6.10 0.39
C GLY A 53 -4.52 -4.86 0.55
N PRO A 54 -3.42 -4.76 -0.21
CA PRO A 54 -2.54 -3.60 -0.15
C PRO A 54 -3.34 -2.31 -0.33
N ARG A 55 -3.24 -1.39 0.63
CA ARG A 55 -4.01 -0.14 0.56
C ARG A 55 -3.50 0.74 -0.58
N GLU A 56 -4.42 1.41 -1.24
CA GLU A 56 -4.09 2.45 -2.23
C GLU A 56 -3.38 3.62 -1.54
N LEU A 57 -2.31 4.12 -2.17
CA LEU A 57 -1.51 5.20 -1.62
C LEU A 57 -2.04 6.55 -2.14
N PRO A 58 -2.24 7.55 -1.26
CA PRO A 58 -2.71 8.85 -1.70
C PRO A 58 -1.74 9.58 -2.64
N GLU A 59 -2.29 10.51 -3.41
CA GLU A 59 -1.54 11.33 -4.37
C GLU A 59 -1.07 12.67 -3.79
N THR A 60 -1.63 13.11 -2.67
CA THR A 60 -1.28 14.39 -2.03
C THR A 60 -0.52 14.19 -0.74
N LEU A 61 0.40 15.11 -0.41
CA LEU A 61 1.21 15.02 0.81
C LEU A 61 0.33 15.06 2.06
N GLU A 62 -0.66 15.95 2.08
CA GLU A 62 -1.62 16.09 3.20
C GLU A 62 -2.41 14.80 3.44
N ALA A 63 -2.91 14.17 2.36
CA ALA A 63 -3.63 12.91 2.48
C ALA A 63 -2.71 11.77 2.92
N CYS A 64 -1.44 11.78 2.50
CA CYS A 64 -0.46 10.82 2.99
C CYS A 64 -0.16 11.01 4.49
N GLU A 65 -0.04 12.24 4.98
CA GLU A 65 0.18 12.54 6.39
C GLU A 65 -1.02 12.13 7.25
N ALA A 66 -2.24 12.47 6.82
CA ALA A 66 -3.46 12.03 7.49
C ALA A 66 -3.60 10.50 7.54
N LEU A 67 -3.26 9.82 6.42
CA LEU A 67 -3.26 8.36 6.38
C LEU A 67 -2.18 7.77 7.31
N HIS A 68 -1.01 8.42 7.43
CA HIS A 68 0.05 7.97 8.31
C HIS A 68 -0.41 7.99 9.77
N GLU A 69 -0.98 9.10 10.22
CA GLU A 69 -1.53 9.24 11.58
C GLU A 69 -2.62 8.21 11.88
N GLN A 70 -3.50 7.95 10.90
CA GLN A 70 -4.50 6.89 11.02
C GLN A 70 -3.85 5.52 11.22
N LEU A 71 -2.89 5.14 10.36
CA LEU A 71 -2.23 3.84 10.42
C LEU A 71 -1.40 3.67 11.70
N VAL A 72 -0.76 4.74 12.19
CA VAL A 72 -0.04 4.74 13.48
C VAL A 72 -1.02 4.47 14.62
N SER A 73 -2.14 5.20 14.65
CA SER A 73 -3.17 5.04 15.68
C SER A 73 -3.76 3.63 15.67
N ASP A 74 -4.06 3.08 14.49
CA ASP A 74 -4.62 1.74 14.34
C ASP A 74 -3.61 0.66 14.75
N ALA A 75 -2.33 0.83 14.42
CA ALA A 75 -1.26 -0.08 14.86
C ALA A 75 -1.17 -0.11 16.40
N ILE A 76 -1.13 1.06 17.05
CA ILE A 76 -1.04 1.17 18.51
C ILE A 76 -2.23 0.48 19.19
N ARG A 77 -3.45 0.73 18.71
CA ARG A 77 -4.66 0.09 19.26
C ARG A 77 -4.60 -1.44 19.12
N LEU A 78 -4.15 -1.92 17.97
CA LEU A 78 -4.09 -3.35 17.69
C LEU A 78 -2.97 -4.05 18.48
N GLU A 79 -1.82 -3.41 18.65
CA GLU A 79 -0.72 -3.88 19.50
C GLU A 79 -1.15 -3.98 20.96
N LEU A 80 -1.85 -2.97 21.49
CA LEU A 80 -2.39 -2.99 22.84
C LEU A 80 -3.44 -4.09 23.03
N ALA A 81 -4.35 -4.28 22.06
CA ALA A 81 -5.33 -5.37 22.12
C ALA A 81 -4.65 -6.75 22.09
N LEU A 82 -3.59 -6.91 21.30
CA LEU A 82 -2.80 -8.14 21.25
C LEU A 82 -2.08 -8.41 22.58
N SER A 83 -1.48 -7.40 23.21
CA SER A 83 -0.80 -7.56 24.49
C SER A 83 -1.79 -7.91 25.60
N GLN A 84 -2.93 -7.21 25.68
CA GLN A 84 -3.99 -7.49 26.64
C GLN A 84 -4.55 -8.92 26.50
N ALA A 85 -4.72 -9.39 25.26
CA ALA A 85 -5.16 -10.76 25.01
C ALA A 85 -4.13 -11.79 25.49
N GLN A 86 -2.83 -11.52 25.31
CA GLN A 86 -1.76 -12.39 25.81
C GLN A 86 -1.68 -12.40 27.33
N GLU A 87 -1.73 -11.23 27.96
CA GLU A 87 -1.73 -11.09 29.43
C GLU A 87 -2.95 -11.78 30.04
N GLY A 88 -4.13 -11.60 29.47
CA GLY A 88 -5.36 -12.29 29.86
C GLY A 88 -5.20 -13.81 29.75
N ALA A 89 -4.56 -14.31 28.68
CA ALA A 89 -4.30 -15.73 28.51
C ALA A 89 -3.39 -16.31 29.60
N VAL A 90 -2.34 -15.57 30.00
CA VAL A 90 -1.46 -15.95 31.12
C VAL A 90 -2.25 -16.03 32.44
N GLN A 91 -3.25 -15.18 32.61
CA GLN A 91 -4.17 -15.21 33.76
C GLN A 91 -5.27 -16.27 33.65
N GLY A 92 -5.23 -17.14 32.64
CA GLY A 92 -6.21 -18.21 32.43
C GLY A 92 -7.50 -17.78 31.73
N ARG A 93 -7.59 -16.54 31.21
CA ARG A 93 -8.74 -16.10 30.41
C ARG A 93 -8.62 -16.69 29.00
N PRO A 94 -9.62 -17.46 28.52
CA PRO A 94 -9.59 -17.97 27.17
C PRO A 94 -9.67 -16.81 26.16
N TYR A 95 -8.89 -16.90 25.09
CA TYR A 95 -8.94 -15.94 23.98
C TYR A 95 -9.08 -16.68 22.64
N ASP A 96 -9.70 -16.02 21.67
CA ASP A 96 -9.84 -16.56 20.33
C ASP A 96 -8.49 -16.52 19.59
N ARG A 97 -7.90 -17.71 19.38
CA ARG A 97 -6.64 -17.88 18.66
C ARG A 97 -6.74 -17.45 17.19
N SER A 98 -7.91 -17.65 16.57
CA SER A 98 -8.13 -17.27 15.17
C SER A 98 -8.17 -15.75 15.01
N TRP A 99 -8.82 -15.04 15.94
CA TRP A 99 -8.78 -13.59 16.03
C TRP A 99 -7.34 -13.09 16.23
N TYR A 100 -6.58 -13.68 17.16
CA TYR A 100 -5.22 -13.27 17.45
C TYR A 100 -4.30 -13.37 16.22
N ASN A 101 -4.41 -14.45 15.46
CA ASN A 101 -3.64 -14.62 14.22
C ASN A 101 -4.04 -13.60 13.15
N ARG A 102 -5.34 -13.32 13.00
CA ARG A 102 -5.85 -12.28 12.08
C ARG A 102 -5.37 -10.89 12.48
N ALA A 103 -5.40 -10.56 13.77
CA ALA A 103 -4.89 -9.31 14.32
C ALA A 103 -3.39 -9.15 14.07
N LYS A 104 -2.59 -10.20 14.29
CA LYS A 104 -1.16 -10.18 13.92
C LYS A 104 -0.91 -9.96 12.42
N ALA A 105 -1.69 -10.62 11.56
CA ALA A 105 -1.59 -10.43 10.13
C ALA A 105 -1.96 -8.99 9.73
N ALA A 106 -3.04 -8.45 10.28
CA ALA A 106 -3.46 -7.07 10.06
C ALA A 106 -2.38 -6.07 10.50
N LEU A 107 -1.75 -6.27 11.67
CA LEU A 107 -0.65 -5.44 12.14
C LEU A 107 0.54 -5.45 11.16
N LYS A 108 0.89 -6.61 10.62
CA LYS A 108 1.94 -6.73 9.58
C LYS A 108 1.60 -5.90 8.35
N HIS A 109 0.36 -5.95 7.86
CA HIS A 109 -0.08 -5.19 6.70
C HIS A 109 -0.08 -3.68 6.98
N ILE A 110 -0.57 -3.25 8.14
CA ILE A 110 -0.52 -1.84 8.58
C ILE A 110 0.93 -1.33 8.58
N ASN A 111 1.86 -2.08 9.16
CA ASN A 111 3.26 -1.67 9.22
C ASN A 111 3.91 -1.64 7.83
N HIS A 112 3.55 -2.59 6.94
CA HIS A 112 4.00 -2.56 5.56
C HIS A 112 3.49 -1.32 4.80
N ASP A 113 2.20 -1.00 4.96
CA ASP A 113 1.59 0.17 4.32
C ASP A 113 2.18 1.48 4.88
N ARG A 114 2.53 1.55 6.17
CA ARG A 114 3.27 2.68 6.74
C ARG A 114 4.61 2.91 6.06
N THR A 115 5.38 1.84 5.81
CA THR A 115 6.66 1.96 5.09
C THR A 115 6.46 2.43 3.65
N ARG A 116 5.47 1.86 2.94
CA ARG A 116 5.13 2.27 1.57
C ARG A 116 4.71 3.74 1.51
N LEU A 117 3.95 4.20 2.50
CA LEU A 117 3.46 5.57 2.60
C LEU A 117 4.60 6.57 2.83
N LEU A 118 5.54 6.27 3.74
CA LEU A 118 6.71 7.12 3.96
C LEU A 118 7.56 7.28 2.69
N TYR A 119 7.72 6.20 1.93
CA TYR A 119 8.38 6.26 0.63
C TYR A 119 7.63 7.17 -0.35
N ARG A 120 6.29 7.05 -0.45
CA ARG A 120 5.47 7.92 -1.30
C ARG A 120 5.56 9.38 -0.88
N CYS A 121 5.52 9.71 0.41
CA CYS A 121 5.74 11.07 0.90
C CYS A 121 7.10 11.62 0.44
N GLY A 122 8.14 10.79 0.49
CA GLY A 122 9.46 11.15 0.00
C GLY A 122 9.47 11.47 -1.50
N GLN A 123 8.74 10.71 -2.31
CA GLN A 123 8.61 10.98 -3.75
C GLN A 123 7.83 12.26 -4.03
N LEU A 124 6.69 12.46 -3.37
CA LEU A 124 5.87 13.67 -3.53
C LEU A 124 6.66 14.95 -3.21
N ARG A 125 7.49 14.92 -2.17
CA ARG A 125 8.36 16.07 -1.83
C ARG A 125 9.42 16.34 -2.90
N LYS A 126 9.97 15.30 -3.52
CA LYS A 126 10.94 15.44 -4.63
C LYS A 126 10.27 15.99 -5.88
N GLU A 127 9.09 15.46 -6.23
CA GLU A 127 8.28 15.92 -7.35
C GLU A 127 7.91 17.40 -7.16
N ALA A 128 7.41 17.77 -5.97
CA ALA A 128 7.09 19.17 -5.64
C ALA A 128 8.31 20.10 -5.77
N LYS A 129 9.49 19.66 -5.30
CA LYS A 129 10.72 20.44 -5.44
C LYS A 129 11.15 20.59 -6.91
N ALA A 130 11.07 19.52 -7.70
CA ALA A 130 11.40 19.56 -9.12
C ALA A 130 10.46 20.50 -9.88
N HIS A 131 9.16 20.44 -9.60
CA HIS A 131 8.19 21.36 -10.17
C HIS A 131 8.44 22.81 -9.77
N ALA A 132 8.77 23.08 -8.50
CA ALA A 132 9.13 24.42 -8.05
C ALA A 132 10.37 24.96 -8.78
N GLN A 133 11.39 24.12 -8.99
CA GLN A 133 12.58 24.50 -9.75
C GLN A 133 12.24 24.80 -11.21
N GLN A 134 11.49 23.93 -11.89
CA GLN A 134 11.06 24.14 -13.27
C GLN A 134 10.24 25.44 -13.43
N ASN A 135 9.37 25.72 -12.47
CA ASN A 135 8.60 26.97 -12.45
C ASN A 135 9.53 28.18 -12.31
N MET A 136 10.52 28.12 -11.42
CA MET A 136 11.51 29.19 -11.26
C MET A 136 12.34 29.39 -12.55
N ASP A 137 12.81 28.30 -13.15
CA ASP A 137 13.58 28.34 -14.40
C ASP A 137 12.77 28.99 -15.53
N ARG A 138 11.47 28.68 -15.62
CA ARG A 138 10.56 29.32 -16.58
C ARG A 138 10.43 30.82 -16.33
N VAL A 139 10.21 31.24 -15.09
CA VAL A 139 10.11 32.66 -14.73
C VAL A 139 11.42 33.40 -15.05
N ILE A 140 12.57 32.80 -14.76
CA ILE A 140 13.88 33.36 -15.10
C ILE A 140 14.01 33.56 -16.61
N LEU A 141 13.63 32.55 -17.41
CA LEU A 141 13.66 32.65 -18.86
C LEU A 141 12.74 33.74 -19.39
N ASP A 142 11.54 33.89 -18.83
CA ASP A 142 10.60 34.94 -19.19
C ASP A 142 11.19 36.34 -18.90
N VAL A 143 11.79 36.54 -17.72
CA VAL A 143 12.47 37.81 -17.36
C VAL A 143 13.67 38.09 -18.26
N ILE A 144 14.48 37.09 -18.58
CA ILE A 144 15.63 37.25 -19.50
C ILE A 144 15.14 37.63 -20.90
N LYS A 145 14.06 37.00 -21.37
CA LYS A 145 13.47 37.29 -22.68
C LYS A 145 12.92 38.71 -22.76
N GLU A 146 12.33 39.22 -21.68
CA GLU A 146 11.82 40.61 -21.60
C GLU A 146 12.94 41.66 -21.51
N SER A 147 14.08 41.31 -20.93
CA SER A 147 15.19 42.24 -20.69
C SER A 147 16.22 42.33 -21.82
N LEU A 148 16.20 41.40 -22.79
CA LEU A 148 17.16 41.33 -23.89
C LEU A 148 16.53 41.57 -25.27
N PRO A 149 17.28 42.14 -26.22
CA PRO A 149 16.90 42.12 -27.63
C PRO A 149 16.73 40.69 -28.14
N ALA A 150 15.70 40.45 -28.95
CA ALA A 150 15.31 39.11 -29.41
C ALA A 150 16.47 38.34 -30.09
N ASP A 151 17.29 39.00 -30.89
CA ASP A 151 18.41 38.38 -31.60
C ASP A 151 19.48 37.84 -30.65
N GLN A 152 19.74 38.56 -29.54
CA GLN A 152 20.69 38.11 -28.53
C GLN A 152 20.17 36.90 -27.77
N PHE A 153 18.89 36.92 -27.38
CA PHE A 153 18.24 35.79 -26.72
C PHE A 153 18.27 34.52 -27.60
N LEU A 154 17.88 34.64 -28.87
CA LEU A 154 17.92 33.53 -29.83
C LEU A 154 19.35 33.04 -30.11
N GLY A 155 20.36 33.91 -30.00
CA GLY A 155 21.76 33.51 -30.04
C GLY A 155 22.13 32.58 -28.90
N TYR A 156 21.74 32.92 -27.66
CA TYR A 156 21.97 32.06 -26.49
C TYR A 156 21.21 30.74 -26.56
N VAL A 157 19.97 30.74 -27.05
CA VAL A 157 19.19 29.51 -27.26
C VAL A 157 19.92 28.56 -28.22
N ARG A 158 20.43 29.05 -29.35
CA ARG A 158 21.21 28.24 -30.31
C ARG A 158 22.47 27.64 -29.68
N ILE A 159 23.16 28.39 -28.82
CA ILE A 159 24.32 27.89 -28.07
C ILE A 159 23.91 26.78 -27.10
N ALA A 160 22.78 26.97 -26.39
CA ALA A 160 22.26 25.97 -25.45
C ALA A 160 21.87 24.67 -26.18
N GLU A 161 21.15 24.76 -27.30
CA GLU A 161 20.79 23.62 -28.16
C GLU A 161 22.02 22.84 -28.62
N ALA A 162 23.06 23.55 -29.07
CA ALA A 162 24.32 22.92 -29.48
C ALA A 162 25.01 22.18 -28.32
N ARG A 163 24.98 22.73 -27.09
CA ARG A 163 25.56 22.07 -25.90
C ARG A 163 24.77 20.83 -25.47
N VAL A 164 23.44 20.88 -25.57
CA VAL A 164 22.57 19.72 -25.32
C VAL A 164 22.84 18.62 -26.34
N ALA A 165 22.95 18.95 -27.63
CA ALA A 165 23.27 17.99 -28.68
C ALA A 165 24.66 17.34 -28.51
N GLN A 166 25.60 18.05 -27.89
CA GLN A 166 26.94 17.54 -27.58
C GLN A 166 26.98 16.69 -26.30
N GLY A 167 25.86 16.52 -25.59
CA GLY A 167 25.80 15.76 -24.33
C GLY A 167 26.56 16.42 -23.18
N VAL A 168 26.94 17.69 -23.31
CA VAL A 168 27.65 18.46 -22.27
C VAL A 168 26.62 19.09 -21.34
N ALA A 169 25.80 18.26 -20.71
CA ALA A 169 25.09 18.60 -19.49
C ALA A 169 25.90 17.98 -18.35
N ARG A 170 26.85 18.75 -17.79
CA ARG A 170 27.60 18.35 -16.60
C ARG A 170 26.71 18.40 -15.37
#